data_AF-A0A0D0ELW4-F1
#
_entry.id   AF-A0A0D0ELW4-F1
#
_cell.length_a   1.000
_cell.length_b   1.000
_cell.length_c   1.000
_cell.angle_alpha   90.00
_cell.angle_beta   90.00
_cell.angle_gamma   90.00
#
_symmetry.space_group_name_H-M   'P 1'
#
loop_
_entity.id
_entity.type
_entity.pdbx_description
1 polymer ?
#
loop_
_entity_poly.entity_id
_entity_poly.type
_entity_poly.pdbx_seq_one_letter_code
_entity_poly.pdbx_strand_id
1 'polypeptide(L)'
;MAAELKVKIKRSFLDNYYRPLHLHPEFIHFEDKDLVNNSFTSFKASDIKDFRCGVNWFKYYFVFGREYQFYIRNYNNEVLKIKFNSYLGIKKKEKHNLYVSIINTLWDLYFTKQVNDFLQEFEAGECFYIGDVVINPEGVIIAVSKLMKQEKVLISWDDLRFRLFNSYFSIYSKANPIEINRGYSYKEDWNTFVLYDVIKKILSNKKINND
;
A
#
# COMPACT_ATOMS: atom_id res chain seq x y z
N MET A 1 7.27 15.43 14.00
CA MET A 1 6.20 14.96 13.11
C MET A 1 5.94 16.07 12.10
N ALA A 2 6.13 15.81 10.81
CA ALA A 2 5.77 16.80 9.79
C ALA A 2 4.24 16.88 9.75
N ALA A 3 3.68 18.02 10.14
CA ALA A 3 2.23 18.21 10.25
C ALA A 3 1.50 18.12 8.90
N GLU A 4 2.22 18.31 7.80
CA GLU A 4 1.74 18.23 6.42
C GLU A 4 2.94 18.08 5.47
N LEU A 5 2.70 17.67 4.22
CA LEU A 5 3.68 17.66 3.15
C LEU A 5 3.16 18.50 1.96
N LYS A 6 3.91 19.54 1.60
CA LYS A 6 3.68 20.35 0.40
C LYS A 6 4.86 20.20 -0.54
N VAL A 7 4.65 19.56 -1.68
CA VAL A 7 5.71 19.31 -2.68
C VAL A 7 5.20 19.58 -4.09
N LYS A 8 6.13 19.87 -4.99
CA LYS A 8 5.84 20.03 -6.42
C LYS A 8 6.36 18.82 -7.19
N ILE A 9 5.47 18.15 -7.91
CA ILE A 9 5.77 16.93 -8.67
C ILE A 9 5.83 17.27 -10.15
N LYS A 10 7.00 17.04 -10.74
CA LYS A 10 7.20 17.00 -12.19
C LYS A 10 7.05 15.54 -12.64
N ARG A 11 6.04 15.20 -13.46
CA ARG A 11 5.73 13.79 -13.81
C ARG A 11 6.85 13.15 -14.63
N SER A 12 7.42 13.91 -15.55
CA SER A 12 8.52 13.44 -16.39
C SER A 12 9.53 14.54 -16.70
N PHE A 13 10.64 14.17 -17.34
CA PHE A 13 11.60 15.16 -17.84
C PHE A 13 10.96 16.14 -18.83
N LEU A 14 10.05 15.63 -19.69
CA LEU A 14 9.35 16.38 -20.75
C LEU A 14 8.11 17.14 -20.24
N ASP A 15 7.64 16.85 -19.02
CA ASP A 15 6.51 17.56 -18.42
C ASP A 15 6.96 18.96 -18.01
N ASN A 16 6.64 20.00 -18.76
CA ASN A 16 7.07 21.37 -18.43
C ASN A 16 6.36 21.97 -17.22
N TYR A 17 5.48 21.21 -16.56
CA TYR A 17 4.65 21.68 -15.47
C TYR A 17 4.98 20.99 -14.14
N TYR A 18 4.87 21.76 -13.06
CA TYR A 18 5.07 21.28 -11.69
C TYR A 18 3.74 21.24 -10.97
N ARG A 19 3.27 20.03 -10.66
CA ARG A 19 1.96 19.78 -10.04
C ARG A 19 2.08 19.80 -8.52
N PRO A 20 1.40 20.71 -7.82
CA PRO A 20 1.41 20.72 -6.36
C PRO A 20 0.68 19.49 -5.81
N LEU A 21 1.33 18.82 -4.87
CA LEU A 21 0.77 17.81 -3.99
C LEU A 21 0.76 18.39 -2.57
N HIS A 22 -0.39 18.32 -1.93
CA HIS A 22 -0.57 18.66 -0.52
C HIS A 22 -1.18 17.48 0.21
N LEU A 23 -0.40 16.89 1.12
CA LEU A 23 -0.88 15.93 2.10
C LEU A 23 -1.11 16.68 3.42
N HIS A 24 -2.37 16.82 3.80
CA HIS A 24 -2.82 17.50 5.01
C HIS A 24 -3.57 16.51 5.92
N PRO A 25 -3.55 16.64 7.25
CA PRO A 25 -4.26 15.72 8.15
C PRO A 25 -5.74 15.51 7.79
N GLU A 26 -6.38 16.54 7.23
CA GLU A 26 -7.81 16.50 6.88
C GLU A 26 -8.09 16.12 5.43
N PHE A 27 -7.10 16.20 4.53
CA PHE A 27 -7.31 15.96 3.10
C PHE A 27 -6.03 15.64 2.33
N ILE A 28 -6.20 14.99 1.17
CA ILE A 28 -5.18 14.93 0.12
C ILE A 28 -5.66 15.79 -1.04
N HIS A 29 -4.78 16.64 -1.57
CA HIS A 29 -5.06 17.47 -2.73
C HIS A 29 -3.91 17.37 -3.74
N PHE A 30 -4.24 17.07 -5.00
CA PHE A 30 -3.23 16.94 -6.04
C PHE A 30 -3.76 17.39 -7.40
N GLU A 31 -2.91 18.07 -8.17
CA GLU A 31 -3.22 18.51 -9.53
C GLU A 31 -2.95 17.40 -10.55
N ASP A 32 -3.90 16.49 -10.70
CA ASP A 32 -3.75 15.27 -11.50
C ASP A 32 -4.32 15.33 -12.91
N LYS A 33 -5.07 16.38 -13.26
CA LYS A 33 -5.68 16.54 -14.59
C LYS A 33 -4.92 17.57 -15.42
N ASP A 34 -5.02 17.44 -16.74
CA ASP A 34 -4.36 18.32 -17.71
C ASP A 34 -5.29 19.44 -18.23
N LEU A 35 -6.56 19.44 -17.78
CA LEU A 35 -7.60 20.37 -18.25
C LEU A 35 -7.73 21.59 -17.32
N VAL A 36 -7.82 22.77 -17.93
CA VAL A 36 -7.69 24.10 -17.31
C VAL A 36 -8.75 24.43 -16.23
N ASN A 37 -9.95 23.83 -16.28
CA ASN A 37 -11.07 24.27 -15.44
C ASN A 37 -11.41 23.35 -14.25
N ASN A 38 -10.71 22.22 -14.06
CA ASN A 38 -10.86 21.37 -12.87
C ASN A 38 -9.62 20.46 -12.75
N SER A 39 -8.44 21.06 -12.60
CA SER A 39 -7.16 20.33 -12.68
C SER A 39 -6.86 19.46 -11.45
N PHE A 40 -7.65 19.62 -10.38
CA PHE A 40 -7.40 19.00 -9.08
C PHE A 40 -8.32 17.82 -8.79
N THR A 41 -7.79 16.92 -7.95
CA THR A 41 -8.55 15.91 -7.24
C THR A 41 -8.26 16.05 -5.76
N SER A 42 -9.33 16.10 -4.95
CA SER A 42 -9.27 16.23 -3.50
C SER A 42 -10.05 15.10 -2.86
N PHE A 43 -9.45 14.43 -1.88
CA PHE A 43 -10.17 13.52 -0.98
C PHE A 43 -10.05 14.03 0.44
N LYS A 44 -11.16 14.02 1.19
CA LYS A 44 -11.08 14.18 2.64
C LYS A 44 -10.41 12.94 3.23
N ALA A 45 -9.71 13.09 4.34
CA ALA A 45 -9.06 11.99 5.03
C ALA A 45 -10.07 10.88 5.42
N SER A 46 -11.28 11.28 5.85
CA SER A 46 -12.38 10.36 6.16
C SER A 46 -12.84 9.52 4.98
N ASP A 47 -12.63 10.00 3.76
CA ASP A 47 -13.15 9.35 2.56
C ASP A 47 -12.13 8.36 1.98
N ILE A 48 -10.88 8.39 2.46
CA ILE A 48 -9.81 7.49 2.03
C ILE A 48 -10.11 6.08 2.52
N LYS A 49 -10.21 5.15 1.58
CA LYS A 49 -10.50 3.74 1.84
C LYS A 49 -9.23 2.92 1.86
N ASP A 50 -8.43 3.01 0.80
CA ASP A 50 -7.23 2.19 0.65
C ASP A 50 -6.16 2.85 -0.23
N PHE A 51 -4.92 2.38 -0.10
CA PHE A 51 -3.82 2.79 -0.95
C PHE A 51 -2.96 1.61 -1.43
N ARG A 52 -2.29 1.83 -2.55
CA ARG A 52 -1.19 0.99 -3.02
C ARG A 52 -0.11 1.86 -3.64
N CYS A 53 1.15 1.46 -3.50
CA CYS A 53 2.27 2.20 -4.04
C CYS A 53 3.44 1.30 -4.42
N GLY A 54 4.21 1.72 -5.41
CA GLY A 54 5.35 0.93 -5.85
C GLY A 54 6.19 1.61 -6.91
N VAL A 55 7.19 0.87 -7.36
CA VAL A 55 8.10 1.30 -8.42
C VAL A 55 7.96 0.36 -9.60
N ASN A 56 7.59 0.90 -10.75
CA ASN A 56 7.71 0.21 -12.02
C ASN A 56 9.10 0.47 -12.62
N TRP A 57 9.74 -0.59 -13.08
CA TRP A 57 11.12 -0.56 -13.57
C TRP A 57 11.11 -0.64 -15.09
N PHE A 58 11.52 0.43 -15.76
CA PHE A 58 11.71 0.42 -17.20
C PHE A 58 13.02 -0.29 -17.51
N LYS A 59 12.91 -1.44 -18.19
CA LYS A 59 14.02 -2.33 -18.52
C LYS A 59 14.00 -2.71 -20.00
N TYR A 60 15.18 -2.77 -20.59
CA TYR A 60 15.43 -3.48 -21.84
C TYR A 60 16.50 -4.55 -21.55
N TYR A 61 17.76 -4.35 -21.91
CA TYR A 61 18.88 -5.17 -21.41
C TYR A 61 19.35 -4.80 -20.00
N PHE A 62 19.14 -3.55 -19.59
CA PHE A 62 19.41 -3.04 -18.25
C PHE A 62 18.26 -2.15 -17.78
N VAL A 63 18.19 -1.89 -16.48
CA VAL A 63 17.22 -0.94 -15.89
C VAL A 63 17.65 0.48 -16.24
N PHE A 64 16.89 1.14 -17.11
CA PHE A 64 17.17 2.49 -17.57
C PHE A 64 16.19 3.52 -17.01
N GLY A 65 15.12 3.11 -16.32
CA GLY A 65 14.19 4.04 -15.71
C GLY A 65 13.36 3.46 -14.58
N ARG A 66 12.75 4.36 -13.83
CA ARG A 66 11.85 4.06 -12.70
C ARG A 66 10.64 4.98 -12.80
N GLU A 67 9.44 4.41 -12.67
CA GLU A 67 8.22 5.15 -12.42
C GLU A 67 7.75 4.85 -11.01
N TYR A 68 7.70 5.90 -10.19
CA TYR A 68 7.13 5.88 -8.85
C TYR A 68 5.63 6.14 -8.97
N GLN A 69 4.83 5.30 -8.33
CA GLN A 69 3.38 5.34 -8.45
C GLN A 69 2.71 5.16 -7.11
N PHE A 70 1.68 5.97 -6.88
CA PHE A 70 0.76 5.92 -5.76
C PHE A 70 -0.65 5.94 -6.32
N TYR A 71 -1.49 5.09 -5.76
CA TYR A 71 -2.92 5.09 -6.00
C TYR A 71 -3.57 5.16 -4.64
N ILE A 72 -4.43 6.16 -4.44
CA ILE A 72 -5.28 6.30 -3.27
C ILE A 72 -6.71 6.19 -3.77
N ARG A 73 -7.51 5.36 -3.13
CA ARG A 73 -8.91 5.14 -3.50
C ARG A 73 -9.81 5.57 -2.35
N ASN A 74 -10.91 6.22 -2.69
CA ASN A 74 -11.94 6.58 -1.71
C ASN A 74 -13.05 5.52 -1.62
N TYR A 75 -14.00 5.69 -0.70
CA TYR A 75 -15.16 4.79 -0.56
C TYR A 75 -16.10 4.79 -1.77
N ASN A 76 -16.06 5.83 -2.61
CA ASN A 76 -16.79 5.90 -3.89
C ASN A 76 -16.06 5.20 -5.05
N ASN A 77 -14.93 4.52 -4.78
CA ASN A 77 -14.04 3.89 -5.75
C ASN A 77 -13.36 4.85 -6.75
N GLU A 78 -13.36 6.15 -6.49
CA GLU A 78 -12.54 7.11 -7.24
C GLU A 78 -11.07 6.95 -6.85
N VAL A 79 -10.18 7.04 -7.83
CA VAL A 79 -8.74 6.79 -7.62
C VAL A 79 -7.92 8.01 -7.97
N LEU A 80 -7.27 8.59 -6.96
CA LEU A 80 -6.24 9.61 -7.12
C LEU A 80 -4.92 8.94 -7.50
N LYS A 81 -4.35 9.35 -8.63
CA LYS A 81 -3.11 8.78 -9.18
C LYS A 81 -1.98 9.79 -9.12
N ILE A 82 -0.95 9.48 -8.33
CA ILE A 82 0.28 10.29 -8.26
C ILE A 82 1.39 9.47 -8.91
N LYS A 83 1.96 10.00 -9.99
CA LYS A 83 3.04 9.34 -10.74
C LYS A 83 4.14 10.30 -11.10
N PHE A 84 5.38 9.83 -11.01
CA PHE A 84 6.52 10.53 -11.56
C PHE A 84 7.66 9.56 -11.88
N ASN A 85 8.49 9.92 -12.84
CA ASN A 85 9.56 9.06 -13.32
C ASN A 85 10.96 9.68 -13.19
N SER A 86 11.95 8.79 -13.30
CA SER A 86 13.37 9.08 -13.47
C SER A 86 13.87 8.15 -14.57
N TYR A 87 14.50 8.73 -15.60
CA TYR A 87 15.11 8.00 -16.71
C TYR A 87 16.62 8.26 -16.74
N LEU A 88 17.38 7.28 -17.20
CA LEU A 88 18.83 7.33 -17.40
C LEU A 88 19.60 7.83 -16.18
N GLY A 89 19.09 7.55 -14.97
CA GLY A 89 19.70 7.99 -13.71
C GLY A 89 19.47 9.47 -13.35
N ILE A 90 18.85 10.26 -14.22
CA ILE A 90 18.60 11.69 -14.00
C ILE A 90 17.77 11.86 -12.72
N LYS A 91 18.34 12.58 -11.75
CA LYS A 91 17.70 12.87 -10.45
C LYS A 91 17.19 11.63 -9.70
N LYS A 92 17.78 10.45 -9.96
CA LYS A 92 17.36 9.17 -9.38
C LYS A 92 17.24 9.21 -7.85
N LYS A 93 18.24 9.77 -7.17
CA LYS A 93 18.26 9.90 -5.71
C LYS A 93 17.19 10.88 -5.21
N GLU A 94 17.08 12.05 -5.83
CA GLU A 94 16.06 13.06 -5.49
C GLU A 94 14.64 12.51 -5.64
N LYS A 95 14.35 11.85 -6.76
CA LYS A 95 13.03 11.24 -7.02
C LYS A 95 12.74 10.09 -6.06
N HIS A 96 13.74 9.29 -5.72
CA HIS A 96 13.56 8.24 -4.70
C HIS A 96 13.30 8.83 -3.31
N ASN A 97 14.01 9.88 -2.91
CA ASN A 97 13.77 10.55 -1.63
C ASN A 97 12.37 11.19 -1.59
N LEU A 98 11.91 11.78 -2.69
CA LEU A 98 10.55 12.28 -2.83
C LEU A 98 9.52 11.15 -2.66
N TYR A 99 9.75 10.00 -3.29
CA TYR A 99 8.90 8.82 -3.13
C TYR A 99 8.82 8.36 -1.67
N VAL A 100 9.95 8.24 -0.98
CA VAL A 100 10.01 7.86 0.44
C VAL A 100 9.27 8.89 1.31
N SER A 101 9.49 10.19 1.06
CA SER A 101 8.81 11.26 1.79
C SER A 101 7.29 11.18 1.65
N ILE A 102 6.78 10.93 0.44
CA ILE A 102 5.33 10.83 0.20
C ILE A 102 4.76 9.59 0.90
N ILE A 103 5.42 8.42 0.82
CA ILE A 103 4.95 7.20 1.50
C ILE A 103 4.88 7.42 3.00
N ASN A 104 5.96 7.91 3.61
CA ASN A 104 6.01 8.10 5.06
C ASN A 104 4.92 9.08 5.52
N THR A 105 4.72 10.19 4.80
CA THR A 105 3.65 11.13 5.15
C THR A 105 2.25 10.55 4.96
N LEU A 106 2.00 9.79 3.87
CA LEU A 106 0.71 9.10 3.69
C LEU A 106 0.44 8.15 4.86
N TRP A 107 1.45 7.40 5.27
CA TRP A 107 1.36 6.44 6.38
C TRP A 107 1.04 7.13 7.72
N ASP A 108 1.79 8.17 8.05
CA ASP A 108 1.65 8.91 9.30
C ASP A 108 0.30 9.62 9.39
N LEU A 109 -0.18 10.23 8.29
CA LEU A 109 -1.41 11.02 8.30
C LEU A 109 -2.69 10.18 8.21
N TYR A 110 -2.69 9.09 7.42
CA TYR A 110 -3.95 8.43 7.05
C TYR A 110 -4.01 6.96 7.48
N PHE A 111 -2.91 6.21 7.34
CA PHE A 111 -2.97 4.74 7.47
C PHE A 111 -2.62 4.23 8.86
N THR A 112 -1.92 5.01 9.69
CA THR A 112 -1.68 4.65 11.10
C THR A 112 -3.00 4.53 11.87
N LYS A 113 -3.93 5.47 11.66
CA LYS A 113 -5.27 5.40 12.26
C LYS A 113 -6.03 4.16 11.76
N GLN A 114 -6.02 3.92 10.44
CA GLN A 114 -6.70 2.76 9.87
C GLN A 114 -6.19 1.43 10.43
N VAL A 115 -4.89 1.28 10.65
CA VAL A 115 -4.34 0.08 11.33
C VAL A 115 -4.89 -0.05 12.74
N ASN A 116 -4.96 1.03 13.50
CA ASN A 116 -5.49 0.99 14.87
C ASN A 116 -6.99 0.66 14.90
N ASP A 117 -7.78 1.20 13.96
CA ASP A 117 -9.19 0.89 13.81
C ASP A 117 -9.38 -0.64 13.59
N PHE A 118 -8.61 -1.25 12.68
CA PHE A 118 -8.64 -2.71 12.46
C PHE A 118 -8.21 -3.54 13.69
N LEU A 119 -7.27 -3.04 14.49
CA LEU A 119 -6.86 -3.73 15.72
C LEU A 119 -7.96 -3.67 16.78
N GLN A 120 -8.72 -2.57 16.86
CA GLN A 120 -9.88 -2.47 17.74
C GLN A 120 -10.99 -3.42 17.33
N GLU A 121 -11.28 -3.52 16.02
CA GLU A 121 -12.22 -4.52 15.48
C GLU A 121 -11.78 -5.95 15.87
N PHE A 122 -10.48 -6.26 15.73
CA PHE A 122 -9.92 -7.55 16.12
C PHE A 122 -10.06 -7.84 17.62
N GLU A 123 -9.76 -6.87 18.48
CA GLU A 123 -9.88 -6.98 19.94
C GLU A 123 -11.34 -7.15 20.41
N ALA A 124 -12.29 -6.57 19.67
CA ALA A 124 -13.71 -6.79 19.87
C ALA A 124 -14.21 -8.17 19.40
N GLY A 125 -13.35 -8.98 18.78
CA GLY A 125 -13.69 -10.29 18.24
C GLY A 125 -14.39 -10.25 16.88
N GLU A 126 -14.31 -9.11 16.18
CA GLU A 126 -14.95 -8.93 14.88
C GLU A 126 -14.16 -9.57 13.73
N CYS A 127 -14.87 -9.79 12.62
CA CYS A 127 -14.30 -10.27 11.37
C CYS A 127 -14.29 -9.12 10.35
N PHE A 128 -13.15 -8.88 9.72
CA PHE A 128 -12.99 -7.76 8.79
C PHE A 128 -12.11 -8.12 7.59
N TYR A 129 -12.13 -7.24 6.59
CA TYR A 129 -11.42 -7.42 5.33
C TYR A 129 -10.31 -6.39 5.16
N ILE A 130 -9.11 -6.85 4.81
CA ILE A 130 -8.05 -5.99 4.28
C ILE A 130 -7.69 -6.48 2.88
N GLY A 131 -8.12 -5.75 1.87
CA GLY A 131 -8.04 -6.22 0.49
C GLY A 131 -8.93 -7.45 0.28
N ASP A 132 -8.32 -8.56 -0.13
CA ASP A 132 -8.98 -9.86 -0.34
C ASP A 132 -8.81 -10.84 0.84
N VAL A 133 -8.16 -10.39 1.92
CA VAL A 133 -7.86 -11.18 3.12
C VAL A 133 -8.93 -10.98 4.18
N VAL A 134 -9.44 -12.07 4.74
CA VAL A 134 -10.33 -12.02 5.92
C VAL A 134 -9.51 -12.26 7.16
N ILE A 135 -9.66 -11.38 8.15
CA ILE A 135 -9.04 -11.51 9.47
C ILE A 135 -10.17 -11.77 10.48
N ASN A 136 -9.99 -12.79 11.32
CA ASN A 136 -10.97 -13.18 12.33
C ASN A 136 -10.27 -13.73 13.59
N PRO A 137 -11.00 -13.96 14.70
CA PRO A 137 -10.41 -14.45 15.95
C PRO A 137 -9.63 -15.76 15.83
N GLU A 138 -10.00 -16.63 14.88
CA GLU A 138 -9.37 -17.94 14.66
C GLU A 138 -8.07 -17.85 13.85
N GLY A 139 -7.96 -16.89 12.93
CA GLY A 139 -6.80 -16.76 12.05
C GLY A 139 -7.00 -15.80 10.89
N VAL A 140 -6.41 -16.17 9.75
CA VAL A 140 -6.47 -15.41 8.51
C VAL A 140 -6.93 -16.32 7.38
N ILE A 141 -7.92 -15.87 6.61
CA ILE A 141 -8.40 -16.59 5.43
C ILE A 141 -7.79 -15.93 4.18
N ILE A 142 -7.01 -16.71 3.44
CA ILE A 142 -6.33 -16.28 2.21
C ILE A 142 -6.81 -17.09 1.01
N ALA A 143 -6.74 -16.51 -0.18
CA ALA A 143 -7.02 -17.22 -1.43
C ALA A 143 -5.75 -17.89 -1.98
N VAL A 144 -5.66 -19.22 -1.95
CA VAL A 144 -4.53 -19.96 -2.52
C VAL A 144 -4.87 -20.45 -3.93
N SER A 145 -3.90 -20.36 -4.84
CA SER A 145 -4.05 -20.88 -6.21
C SER A 145 -3.68 -22.36 -6.24
N LYS A 146 -4.64 -23.24 -6.52
CA LYS A 146 -4.41 -24.67 -6.74
C LYS A 146 -4.78 -25.03 -8.17
N LEU A 147 -3.78 -25.35 -9.00
CA LEU A 147 -3.90 -25.76 -10.40
C LEU A 147 -4.79 -24.85 -11.27
N MET A 148 -6.11 -25.04 -11.19
CA MET A 148 -7.13 -24.42 -12.02
C MET A 148 -8.19 -23.64 -11.21
N LYS A 149 -8.10 -23.61 -9.87
CA LYS A 149 -9.07 -22.94 -8.99
C LYS A 149 -8.39 -22.16 -7.87
N GLN A 150 -9.03 -21.08 -7.45
CA GLN A 150 -8.70 -20.41 -6.20
C GLN A 150 -9.53 -21.01 -5.08
N GLU A 151 -8.87 -21.37 -3.99
CA GLU A 151 -9.49 -21.90 -2.77
C GLU A 151 -9.25 -20.92 -1.63
N LYS A 152 -10.26 -20.67 -0.79
CA LYS A 152 -10.09 -19.90 0.44
C LYS A 152 -9.71 -20.85 1.57
N VAL A 153 -8.55 -20.61 2.18
CA VAL A 153 -8.00 -21.46 3.24
C VAL A 153 -7.77 -20.62 4.48
N LEU A 154 -8.25 -21.12 5.62
CA LEU A 154 -7.96 -20.57 6.94
C LEU A 154 -6.58 -21.03 7.39
N ILE A 155 -5.74 -20.08 7.78
CA ILE A 155 -4.49 -20.33 8.51
C ILE A 155 -4.74 -19.84 9.94
N SER A 156 -4.67 -20.75 10.91
CA SER A 156 -4.82 -20.36 12.32
C SER A 156 -3.69 -19.44 12.76
N TRP A 157 -3.91 -18.61 13.78
CA TRP A 157 -2.88 -17.69 14.27
C TRP A 157 -1.55 -18.40 14.62
N ASP A 158 -1.60 -19.55 15.27
CA ASP A 158 -0.41 -20.30 15.69
C ASP A 158 0.42 -20.81 14.50
N ASP A 159 -0.25 -21.15 13.40
CA ASP A 159 0.35 -21.65 12.16
C ASP A 159 0.71 -20.52 11.18
N LEU A 160 0.19 -19.31 11.37
CA LEU A 160 0.41 -18.16 10.51
C LEU A 160 1.86 -17.68 10.59
N ARG A 161 2.51 -17.55 9.44
CA ARG A 161 3.80 -16.89 9.29
C ARG A 161 3.76 -15.93 8.12
N PHE A 162 4.71 -15.00 8.13
CA PHE A 162 4.87 -14.08 7.03
C PHE A 162 6.33 -13.79 6.70
N ARG A 163 6.57 -13.31 5.48
CA ARG A 163 7.88 -12.86 5.02
C ARG A 163 7.77 -11.58 4.21
N LEU A 164 8.74 -10.69 4.43
CA LEU A 164 8.87 -9.44 3.69
C LEU A 164 9.84 -9.61 2.53
N PHE A 165 9.43 -9.10 1.37
CA PHE A 165 10.26 -8.92 0.20
C PHE A 165 10.21 -7.45 -0.22
N ASN A 166 11.12 -7.05 -1.11
CA ASN A 166 11.22 -5.66 -1.56
C ASN A 166 9.96 -5.17 -2.31
N SER A 167 9.23 -6.06 -2.99
CA SER A 167 8.08 -5.71 -3.84
C SER A 167 6.75 -6.31 -3.38
N TYR A 168 6.78 -7.18 -2.38
CA TYR A 168 5.59 -7.85 -1.87
C TYR A 168 5.81 -8.36 -0.43
N PHE A 169 4.71 -8.73 0.19
CA PHE A 169 4.63 -9.39 1.49
C PHE A 169 3.94 -10.74 1.29
N SER A 170 4.42 -11.82 1.90
CA SER A 170 3.79 -13.14 1.79
C SER A 170 3.24 -13.61 3.13
N ILE A 171 2.05 -14.18 3.12
CA ILE A 171 1.44 -14.93 4.24
C ILE A 171 1.49 -16.41 3.88
N TYR A 172 1.87 -17.27 4.83
CA TYR A 172 1.91 -18.73 4.63
C TYR A 172 1.63 -19.51 5.91
N SER A 173 1.23 -20.77 5.74
CA SER A 173 1.14 -21.77 6.81
C SER A 173 2.52 -22.30 7.15
N LYS A 174 2.86 -22.37 8.44
CA LYS A 174 4.09 -23.01 8.92
C LYS A 174 4.07 -24.51 8.65
N ALA A 175 2.93 -25.16 8.85
CA ALA A 175 2.77 -26.60 8.65
C ALA A 175 2.81 -27.01 7.17
N ASN A 176 2.29 -26.17 6.27
CA ASN A 176 2.25 -26.47 4.83
C ASN A 176 2.55 -25.22 3.96
N PRO A 177 3.78 -24.69 3.99
CA PRO A 177 4.13 -23.44 3.31
C PRO A 177 4.11 -23.55 1.77
N ILE A 178 4.28 -24.76 1.23
CA ILE A 178 4.32 -24.98 -0.23
C ILE A 178 2.92 -24.85 -0.83
N GLU A 179 1.90 -25.41 -0.19
CA GLU A 179 0.53 -25.41 -0.72
C GLU A 179 -0.30 -24.23 -0.19
N ILE A 180 -0.01 -23.75 1.02
CA ILE A 180 -0.76 -22.69 1.67
C ILE A 180 0.14 -21.46 1.84
N ASN A 181 0.26 -20.68 0.76
CA ASN A 181 0.92 -19.39 0.74
C ASN A 181 0.25 -18.43 -0.26
N ARG A 182 0.37 -17.13 0.00
CA ARG A 182 -0.01 -16.07 -0.95
C ARG A 182 0.90 -14.86 -0.78
N GLY A 183 1.38 -14.32 -1.89
CA GLY A 183 2.06 -13.04 -1.95
C GLY A 183 1.11 -11.89 -2.28
N TYR A 184 1.29 -10.75 -1.61
CA TYR A 184 0.54 -9.50 -1.78
C TYR A 184 1.52 -8.40 -2.20
N SER A 185 1.36 -7.88 -3.40
CA SER A 185 2.22 -6.85 -3.98
C SER A 185 1.87 -5.48 -3.45
N TYR A 186 2.86 -4.74 -2.93
CA TYR A 186 2.67 -3.33 -2.55
C TYR A 186 2.16 -2.45 -3.70
N LYS A 187 2.54 -2.81 -4.94
CA LYS A 187 2.21 -2.06 -6.16
C LYS A 187 0.81 -2.41 -6.69
N GLU A 188 0.46 -3.70 -6.67
CA GLU A 188 -0.75 -4.20 -7.33
C GLU A 188 -1.93 -4.40 -6.37
N ASP A 189 -1.68 -4.82 -5.14
CA ASP A 189 -2.71 -5.12 -4.16
C ASP A 189 -2.99 -3.91 -3.25
N TRP A 190 -4.26 -3.69 -2.92
CA TRP A 190 -4.68 -2.59 -2.06
C TRP A 190 -4.38 -2.90 -0.60
N ASN A 191 -3.92 -1.89 0.15
CA ASN A 191 -3.68 -1.95 1.58
C ASN A 191 -2.67 -3.03 2.03
N THR A 192 -1.74 -3.47 1.18
CA THR A 192 -0.70 -4.44 1.57
C THR A 192 0.13 -3.99 2.77
N PHE A 193 0.46 -2.69 2.87
CA PHE A 193 1.17 -2.16 4.04
C PHE A 193 0.31 -2.23 5.32
N VAL A 194 -0.98 -1.91 5.21
CA VAL A 194 -1.94 -2.01 6.33
C VAL A 194 -2.08 -3.47 6.77
N LEU A 195 -2.27 -4.39 5.82
CA LEU A 195 -2.36 -5.83 6.06
C LEU A 195 -1.13 -6.35 6.82
N TYR A 196 0.07 -5.98 6.34
CA TYR A 196 1.32 -6.36 6.99
C TYR A 196 1.38 -5.86 8.44
N ASP A 197 1.10 -4.58 8.68
CA ASP A 197 1.24 -4.00 10.02
C ASP A 197 0.19 -4.56 10.99
N VAL A 198 -1.05 -4.79 10.53
CA VAL A 198 -2.11 -5.45 11.31
C VAL A 198 -1.69 -6.87 11.71
N ILE A 199 -1.30 -7.72 10.74
CA ILE A 199 -0.88 -9.10 11.03
C ILE A 199 0.31 -9.13 11.99
N LYS A 200 1.32 -8.28 11.74
CA LYS A 200 2.50 -8.19 12.59
C LYS A 200 2.13 -7.85 14.04
N LYS A 201 1.26 -6.85 14.24
CA LYS A 201 0.83 -6.42 15.58
C LYS A 201 -0.02 -7.49 16.27
N ILE A 202 -0.92 -8.16 15.55
CA ILE A 202 -1.71 -9.28 16.11
C ILE A 202 -0.79 -10.42 16.57
N LEU A 203 0.15 -10.86 15.73
CA LEU A 203 1.10 -11.92 16.09
C LEU A 203 1.98 -11.53 17.29
N SER A 204 2.47 -10.28 17.30
CA SER A 204 3.23 -9.74 18.43
C SER A 204 2.43 -9.75 19.73
N ASN A 205 1.16 -9.31 19.69
CA ASN A 205 0.28 -9.28 20.86
C ASN A 205 -0.03 -10.69 21.37
N LYS A 206 -0.18 -11.67 20.46
CA LYS A 206 -0.34 -13.09 20.79
C LYS A 206 0.97 -13.78 21.20
N LYS A 207 2.11 -13.07 21.19
CA LYS A 207 3.46 -13.60 21.48
C LYS A 207 3.85 -14.77 20.57
N ILE A 208 3.37 -14.77 19.33
CA ILE A 208 3.72 -15.76 18.31
C ILE A 208 4.96 -15.27 17.57
N ASN A 209 6.05 -16.04 17.65
CA ASN A 209 7.25 -15.74 16.90
C ASN A 209 7.06 -15.99 15.40
N ASN A 210 7.42 -14.99 14.60
CA ASN A 210 7.48 -15.08 13.15
C ASN A 210 8.85 -15.66 12.69
N ASP A 211 9.16 -16.86 13.18
CA ASP A 211 10.30 -17.68 12.76
C ASP A 211 9.88 -18.62 11.61
#